data_AF-A0A6S7I9V0-F1
#
_entry.id   AF-A0A6S7I9V0-F1
#
_cell.length_a   1.000
_cell.length_b   1.000
_cell.length_c   1.000
_cell.angle_alpha   90.00
_cell.angle_beta   90.00
_cell.angle_gamma   90.00
#
_symmetry.space_group_name_H-M   'P 1'
#
loop_
_entity.id
_entity.type
_entity.pdbx_description
1 polymer ?
#
loop_
_entity_poly.entity_id
_entity_poly.type
_entity_poly.pdbx_seq_one_letter_code
_entity_poly.pdbx_strand_id
1 'polypeptide(L)' 'MNQITAVTAMQNAIDDIKKWMFADKLKLNDGKSEFMIIGTRQQLAKVSVDTLRVGNVQLTPLSEARNSHNI' A
#
# COMPACT_ATOMS: atom_id res chain seq x y z
N MET A 1 10.79 -16.14 -2.77
CA MET A 1 10.01 -15.10 -2.05
C MET A 1 8.57 -15.59 -1.97
N ASN A 2 7.99 -15.77 -0.79
CA ASN A 2 6.56 -16.04 -0.67
C ASN A 2 5.80 -14.70 -0.52
N GLN A 3 4.48 -14.74 -0.68
CA GLN A 3 3.66 -13.53 -0.65
C GLN A 3 3.79 -12.74 0.67
N ILE A 4 3.88 -13.45 1.80
CA ILE A 4 4.02 -12.82 3.13
C ILE A 4 5.32 -12.01 3.19
N THR A 5 6.45 -12.58 2.77
CA THR A 5 7.73 -11.85 2.75
C THR A 5 7.68 -10.64 1.84
N ALA A 6 7.01 -10.74 0.68
CA ALA A 6 6.84 -9.60 -0.22
C ALA A 6 5.99 -8.48 0.40
N VAL A 7 4.87 -8.82 1.04
CA VAL A 7 4.01 -7.85 1.74
C VAL A 7 4.76 -7.20 2.91
N THR A 8 5.49 -7.96 3.72
CA THR A 8 6.32 -7.42 4.79
C THR A 8 7.38 -6.47 4.26
N ALA A 9 8.06 -6.82 3.16
CA ALA A 9 9.05 -5.95 2.54
C ALA A 9 8.44 -4.63 2.04
N MET A 10 7.25 -4.69 1.41
CA MET A 10 6.53 -3.47 0.99
C MET A 10 6.15 -2.59 2.18
N GLN A 11 5.62 -3.17 3.26
CA GLN A 11 5.27 -2.42 4.46
C GLN A 11 6.48 -1.73 5.09
N ASN A 12 7.61 -2.43 5.20
CA ASN A 12 8.85 -1.86 5.72
C ASN A 12 9.33 -0.68 4.84
N ALA A 13 9.27 -0.83 3.52
CA ALA A 13 9.65 0.24 2.60
C ALA A 13 8.73 1.47 2.74
N ILE A 14 7.42 1.27 2.92
CA ILE A 14 6.46 2.36 3.17
C ILE A 14 6.78 3.06 4.50
N ASP A 15 7.12 2.32 5.55
CA ASP A 15 7.51 2.89 6.84
C ASP A 15 8.79 3.73 6.72
N ASP A 16 9.75 3.31 5.91
CA ASP A 16 10.98 4.07 5.67
C ASP A 16 10.71 5.35 4.88
N ILE A 17 9.85 5.30 3.84
CA ILE A 17 9.39 6.50 3.12
C ILE A 17 8.68 7.46 4.07
N LYS A 18 7.83 6.94 4.98
CA LYS A 18 7.11 7.75 5.94
C LYS A 18 8.03 8.44 6.94
N LYS A 19 9.07 7.75 7.43
CA LYS A 19 10.10 8.35 8.30
C LYS A 19 10.84 9.47 7.56
N TRP A 20 11.23 9.22 6.30
CA TRP A 20 11.88 10.22 5.46
C TRP A 20 11.00 11.45 5.25
N MET A 21 9.73 11.28 4.85
CA MET A 21 8.77 12.38 4.71
C MET A 21 8.63 13.18 6.01
N PHE A 22 8.53 12.50 7.15
CA PHE A 22 8.42 13.16 8.44
C PHE A 22 9.65 14.01 8.78
N ALA A 23 10.85 13.51 8.49
CA ALA A 23 12.09 14.27 8.67
C ALA A 23 12.11 15.55 7.82
N ASP A 24 11.53 15.49 6.62
CA ASP A 24 11.40 16.61 5.69
C ASP A 24 10.12 17.45 5.90
N LYS A 25 9.48 17.35 7.08
CA LYS A 25 8.25 18.10 7.45
C LYS A 25 7.05 17.83 6.54
N LEU A 26 7.03 16.69 5.85
CA LEU A 26 5.90 16.16 5.11
C LEU A 26 5.17 15.10 5.94
N LYS A 27 3.91 14.82 5.57
CA LYS A 27 3.10 13.79 6.23
C LYS A 27 2.40 12.93 5.20
N LEU A 28 2.68 11.63 5.23
CA LEU A 28 1.82 10.64 4.60
C LEU A 28 0.54 10.50 5.44
N ASN A 29 -0.62 10.72 4.81
CA ASN A 29 -1.90 10.53 5.49
C ASN A 29 -2.32 9.06 5.38
N ASP A 30 -1.94 8.25 6.37
CA ASP A 30 -2.27 6.83 6.41
C ASP A 30 -3.77 6.57 6.17
N GLY A 31 -4.65 7.40 6.77
CA GLY A 31 -6.10 7.25 6.67
C GLY A 31 -6.70 7.60 5.31
N LYS A 32 -5.94 8.31 4.45
CA LYS A 32 -6.32 8.61 3.06
C LYS A 32 -5.51 7.80 2.04
N SER A 33 -4.67 6.88 2.51
CA SER A 33 -3.84 6.06 1.64
C SER A 33 -4.67 4.92 1.07
N GLU A 34 -4.43 4.57 -0.19
CA GLU A 34 -5.09 3.48 -0.90
C GLU A 34 -4.04 2.66 -1.63
N PHE A 35 -4.35 1.40 -1.97
CA PHE A 35 -3.48 0.63 -2.85
C PHE A 35 -4.28 -0.18 -3.87
N MET A 36 -3.65 -0.43 -5.01
CA MET A 36 -4.17 -1.21 -6.12
C MET A 36 -3.05 -2.07 -6.70
N ILE A 37 -3.40 -3.27 -7.15
CA ILE A 37 -2.46 -4.20 -7.78
C ILE A 37 -2.68 -4.13 -9.29
N ILE A 38 -1.62 -3.78 -10.02
CA ILE A 38 -1.66 -3.67 -11.49
C ILE A 38 -0.88 -4.84 -12.08
N GLY A 39 -1.50 -5.56 -13.01
CA GLY A 39 -0.88 -6.69 -13.70
C GLY A 39 -1.78 -7.24 -14.80
N THR A 40 -1.25 -8.19 -15.58
CA THR A 40 -2.08 -8.94 -16.54
C THR A 40 -3.07 -9.83 -15.81
N ARG A 41 -4.15 -10.25 -16.48
CA ARG A 41 -5.12 -11.20 -15.90
C ARG A 41 -4.46 -12.46 -15.35
N GLN A 42 -3.44 -12.97 -16.05
CA GLN A 42 -2.68 -14.17 -15.63
C GLN A 42 -1.79 -13.93 -14.41
N GLN A 43 -1.29 -12.71 -14.21
CA GLN A 43 -0.54 -12.34 -13.00
C GLN A 43 -1.49 -12.17 -11.81
N LEU A 44 -2.59 -11.45 -12.01
CA LEU A 44 -3.59 -11.20 -10.97
C LEU A 44 -4.24 -12.49 -10.47
N ALA A 45 -4.44 -13.48 -11.35
CA ALA A 45 -4.93 -14.81 -10.96
C ALA A 45 -3.99 -15.57 -10.01
N LYS A 46 -2.74 -15.13 -9.83
CA LYS A 46 -1.71 -15.79 -9.00
C LYS A 46 -1.33 -14.98 -7.76
N VAL A 47 -1.86 -13.77 -7.59
CA VAL A 47 -1.52 -12.85 -6.50
C VAL A 47 -2.74 -12.72 -5.59
N SER A 48 -2.58 -13.01 -4.31
CA SER A 48 -3.67 -12.99 -3.32
C SER A 48 -3.34 -12.08 -2.14
N VAL A 49 -3.09 -10.79 -2.37
CA VAL A 49 -2.80 -9.84 -1.28
C VAL A 49 -4.10 -9.23 -0.76
N ASP A 50 -4.58 -9.75 0.37
CA ASP A 50 -5.86 -9.31 0.96
C ASP A 50 -5.74 -7.93 1.62
N THR A 51 -4.61 -7.68 2.28
CA THR A 51 -4.39 -6.42 3.01
C THR A 51 -2.94 -5.95 2.97
N LEU A 52 -2.77 -4.64 3.12
CA LEU A 52 -1.49 -3.97 3.29
C LEU A 52 -1.60 -2.99 4.45
N ARG A 53 -0.64 -2.99 5.36
CA ARG A 53 -0.61 -2.03 6.48
C ARG A 53 0.21 -0.79 6.13
N VAL A 54 -0.35 0.39 6.36
CA VAL A 54 0.34 1.69 6.28
C VAL A 54 0.20 2.38 7.64
N GLY A 55 1.31 2.50 8.39
CA GLY A 55 1.26 2.97 9.77
C GLY A 55 0.37 2.08 10.64
N ASN A 56 -0.78 2.58 11.10
CA ASN A 56 -1.76 1.81 11.88
C ASN A 56 -3.03 1.49 11.10
N VAL A 57 -3.09 1.82 9.80
CA VAL A 57 -4.26 1.59 8.96
C VAL A 57 -4.05 0.31 8.15
N GLN A 58 -5.04 -0.58 8.17
CA GLN A 58 -5.09 -1.75 7.30
C GLN A 58 -5.90 -1.41 6.06
N LEU A 59 -5.26 -1.47 4.90
CA LEU A 59 -5.87 -1.19 3.61
C LEU A 59 -6.28 -2.49 2.94
N THR A 60 -7.33 -2.45 2.13
CA THR A 60 -7.73 -3.51 1.19
C THR A 60 -7.50 -3.03 -0.24
N PRO A 61 -7.18 -3.94 -1.19
CA PRO A 61 -6.91 -3.54 -2.57
C PRO A 61 -8.17 -2.97 -3.23
N LEU A 62 -8.00 -1.90 -3.99
CA LEU A 62 -9.05 -1.33 -4.82
C LEU A 62 -8.90 -1.77 -6.28
N SER A 63 -10.03 -1.89 -6.97
CA SER A 63 -10.06 -2.19 -8.41
C SER A 63 -9.89 -0.96 -9.29
N GLU A 64 -10.01 0.24 -8.72
CA GLU A 64 -9.93 1.52 -9.42
C GLU A 64 -9.27 2.58 -8.54
N ALA A 65 -8.60 3.54 -9.17
CA ALA A 65 -8.04 4.70 -8.47
C ALA A 65 -9.16 5.70 -8.18
N ARG A 66 -9.27 6.15 -6.92
CA ARG A 66 -10.24 7.16 -6.51
C ARG A 66 -9.57 8.51 -6.36
N ASN A 67 -10.31 9.57 -6.68
CA ASN A 67 -9.82 10.92 -6.43
C ASN A 67 -9.85 11.19 -4.92
N SER A 68 -8.68 11.45 -4.32
CA SER A 68 -8.49 11.67 -2.88
C SER A 68 -9.20 12.90 -2.31
N HIS A 69 -9.67 13.81 -3.17
CA HIS A 69 -10.53 14.93 -2.76
C HIS A 69 -11.94 14.45 -2.34
N ASN A 70 -12.41 13.30 -2.83
CA ASN A 70 -13.75 12.78 -2.60
C ASN A 70 -13.80 11.69 -1.52
N ILE A 71 -12.74 11.55 -0.72
CA ILE A 71 -12.54 10.50 0.30
C ILE A 71 -12.12 11.10 1.64
#